data_AF-A0A5B1L413-F1
#
_entry.id   AF-A0A5B1L413-F1
#
_cell.length_a   1.000
_cell.length_b   1.000
_cell.length_c   1.000
_cell.angle_alpha   90.00
_cell.angle_beta   90.00
_cell.angle_gamma   90.00
#
_symmetry.space_group_name_H-M   'P 1'
#
loop_
_entity.id
_entity.type
_entity.pdbx_description
1 polymer ?
#
loop_
_entity_poly.entity_id
_entity_poly.type
_entity_poly.pdbx_seq_one_letter_code
_entity_poly.pdbx_strand_id
1 'polypeptide(L)'
;RSEKATVIMKFLVVFASCVLAVSAGVTEMSAGSMSSSNKELEEKLYNSILTGDYDSAVRQSLEYENQGKGSIIQNVVNNLIIDGSRNTMEYCYKLWVGNGQHIVRKYFPYNFRLIMAGNFVKLIYRNYNLALKLGPTLDPANERLAYGDGKEKNSDLISWKFIT
;
A
#
# COMPACT_ATOMS: atom_id res chain seq x y z
N ARG A 1 -41.70 -59.00 9.99
CA ARG A 1 -42.79 -58.48 10.85
C ARG A 1 -42.50 -56.99 11.07
N SER A 2 -43.34 -56.14 10.47
CA SER A 2 -43.65 -54.69 10.68
C SER A 2 -42.59 -53.80 11.40
N GLU A 3 -41.95 -52.81 10.77
CA GLU A 3 -42.39 -51.48 10.27
C GLU A 3 -42.40 -50.35 11.32
N LYS A 4 -41.63 -49.28 11.03
CA LYS A 4 -41.83 -47.82 11.23
C LYS A 4 -40.47 -47.15 11.49
N ALA A 5 -39.81 -46.56 10.48
CA ALA A 5 -40.08 -45.27 9.84
C ALA A 5 -39.92 -44.06 10.79
N THR A 6 -38.89 -43.25 10.56
CA THR A 6 -39.00 -41.78 10.49
C THR A 6 -37.80 -41.23 9.72
N VAL A 7 -38.13 -40.43 8.71
CA VAL A 7 -37.31 -39.79 7.69
C VAL A 7 -36.91 -38.40 8.17
N ILE A 8 -35.67 -37.96 7.93
CA ILE A 8 -35.36 -36.53 7.79
C ILE A 8 -34.58 -36.32 6.49
N MET A 9 -35.06 -35.35 5.73
CA MET A 9 -34.99 -35.20 4.28
C MET A 9 -34.09 -34.02 3.91
N LYS A 10 -33.21 -34.25 2.91
CA LYS A 10 -32.70 -33.38 1.83
C LYS A 10 -32.63 -31.86 2.05
N PHE A 11 -31.51 -31.27 1.61
CA PHE A 11 -31.54 -30.19 0.60
C PHE A 11 -30.27 -30.23 -0.28
N LEU A 12 -30.37 -30.96 -1.40
CA LEU A 12 -29.49 -30.80 -2.55
C LEU A 12 -30.22 -29.84 -3.49
N VAL A 13 -29.78 -28.59 -3.55
CA VAL A 13 -30.35 -27.60 -4.48
C VAL A 13 -29.64 -27.77 -5.81
N VAL A 14 -30.33 -28.43 -6.73
CA VAL A 14 -30.05 -28.43 -8.17
C VAL A 14 -30.49 -27.07 -8.70
N PHE A 15 -29.55 -26.22 -9.10
CA PHE A 15 -29.90 -25.01 -9.85
C PHE A 15 -30.16 -25.41 -11.30
N ALA A 16 -31.44 -25.28 -11.67
CA ALA A 16 -31.97 -25.52 -12.99
C ALA A 16 -31.33 -24.59 -14.04
N SER A 17 -30.82 -25.18 -15.11
CA SER A 17 -30.45 -24.50 -16.34
C SER A 17 -31.71 -24.00 -17.05
N CYS A 18 -32.06 -22.72 -16.86
CA CYS A 18 -33.04 -22.05 -17.70
C CYS A 18 -32.32 -21.39 -18.88
N VAL A 19 -32.36 -22.06 -20.03
CA VAL A 19 -32.18 -21.40 -21.33
C VAL A 19 -33.45 -20.59 -21.60
N LEU A 20 -33.33 -19.26 -21.53
CA LEU A 20 -34.31 -18.34 -22.11
C LEU A 20 -33.55 -17.38 -23.01
N ALA A 21 -33.72 -17.59 -24.32
CA ALA A 21 -33.35 -16.61 -25.32
C ALA A 21 -34.29 -15.42 -25.19
N VAL A 22 -33.78 -14.30 -24.68
CA VAL A 22 -34.39 -12.98 -24.82
C VAL A 22 -33.29 -12.04 -25.32
N SER A 23 -33.40 -11.68 -26.60
CA SER A 23 -32.60 -10.65 -27.24
C SER A 23 -32.98 -9.28 -26.68
N ALA A 24 -32.17 -8.76 -25.78
CA ALA A 24 -31.99 -7.33 -25.54
C ALA A 24 -30.60 -7.19 -24.90
N GLY A 25 -29.71 -6.45 -25.56
CA GLY A 25 -28.27 -6.45 -25.30
C GLY A 25 -27.91 -6.22 -23.84
N VAL A 26 -27.62 -7.31 -23.14
CA VAL A 26 -26.81 -7.30 -21.93
C VAL A 26 -25.38 -7.42 -22.42
N THR A 27 -24.64 -6.32 -22.40
CA THR A 27 -23.19 -6.37 -22.59
C THR A 27 -22.62 -7.24 -21.49
N GLU A 28 -22.26 -8.48 -21.85
CA GLU A 28 -21.28 -9.26 -21.12
C GLU A 28 -20.00 -8.42 -21.07
N MET A 29 -19.83 -7.61 -20.03
CA MET A 29 -18.55 -6.98 -19.76
C MET A 29 -17.58 -8.08 -19.35
N SER A 30 -16.91 -8.60 -20.37
CA SER A 30 -15.89 -9.62 -20.28
C SER A 30 -14.88 -9.26 -19.21
N ALA A 31 -14.67 -10.15 -18.24
CA ALA A 31 -13.59 -10.07 -17.26
C ALA A 31 -12.21 -9.89 -17.94
N GLY A 32 -12.07 -10.28 -19.21
CA GLY A 32 -10.88 -10.03 -20.03
C GLY A 32 -10.65 -8.54 -20.36
N SER A 33 -11.72 -7.78 -20.64
CA SER A 33 -11.66 -6.35 -20.97
C SER A 33 -11.37 -5.46 -19.76
N MET A 34 -11.83 -5.87 -18.57
CA MET A 34 -11.58 -5.11 -17.35
C MET A 34 -10.12 -5.28 -16.86
N SER A 35 -9.52 -6.46 -17.07
CA SER A 35 -8.12 -6.71 -16.68
C SER A 35 -7.12 -5.92 -17.54
N SER A 36 -7.38 -5.77 -18.86
CA SER A 36 -6.54 -4.94 -19.72
C SER A 36 -6.64 -3.46 -19.34
N SER A 37 -7.85 -2.99 -19.02
CA SER A 37 -8.06 -1.60 -18.61
C SER A 37 -7.33 -1.23 -17.31
N ASN A 38 -7.31 -2.12 -16.30
CA ASN A 38 -6.61 -1.84 -15.05
C ASN A 38 -5.10 -1.77 -15.24
N LYS A 39 -4.54 -2.61 -16.12
CA LYS A 39 -3.11 -2.59 -16.41
C LYS A 39 -2.67 -1.29 -17.08
N GLU A 40 -3.48 -0.75 -18.00
CA GLU A 40 -3.23 0.56 -18.62
C GLU A 40 -3.27 1.70 -17.59
N LEU A 41 -4.20 1.64 -16.62
CA LEU A 41 -4.28 2.62 -15.52
C LEU A 41 -3.08 2.50 -14.57
N GLU A 42 -2.62 1.29 -14.26
CA GLU A 42 -1.39 1.04 -13.48
C GLU A 42 -0.17 1.65 -14.18
N GLU A 43 0.00 1.36 -15.47
CA GLU A 43 1.11 1.89 -16.26
C GLU A 43 1.08 3.43 -16.32
N LYS A 44 -0.11 4.01 -16.53
CA LYS A 44 -0.29 5.46 -16.54
C LYS A 44 0.10 6.11 -15.22
N LEU A 45 -0.39 5.57 -14.08
CA LEU A 45 -0.06 6.09 -12.76
C LEU A 45 1.44 5.93 -12.46
N TYR A 46 2.00 4.76 -12.74
CA TYR A 46 3.43 4.49 -12.57
C TYR A 46 4.28 5.47 -13.38
N ASN A 47 3.93 5.72 -14.64
CA ASN A 47 4.64 6.67 -15.51
C ASN A 47 4.55 8.11 -15.01
N SER A 48 3.38 8.57 -14.53
CA SER A 48 3.26 9.89 -13.91
C SER A 48 4.19 10.05 -12.71
N ILE A 49 4.37 9.00 -11.90
CA ILE A 49 5.29 9.01 -10.75
C ILE A 49 6.75 9.04 -11.22
N LEU A 50 7.11 8.25 -12.25
CA LEU A 50 8.46 8.24 -12.79
C LEU A 50 8.87 9.58 -13.43
N THR A 51 7.96 10.23 -14.15
CA THR A 51 8.24 11.54 -14.80
C THR A 51 8.17 12.71 -13.83
N GLY A 52 7.79 12.49 -12.57
CA GLY A 52 7.67 13.53 -11.55
C GLY A 52 6.41 14.39 -11.67
N ASP A 53 5.44 13.98 -12.49
CA ASP A 53 4.11 14.59 -12.58
C ASP A 53 3.23 14.13 -11.40
N TYR A 54 3.63 14.58 -10.20
CA TYR A 54 2.99 14.16 -8.95
C TYR A 54 1.58 14.72 -8.79
N ASP A 55 1.28 15.88 -9.36
CA ASP A 55 -0.08 16.44 -9.31
C ASP A 55 -1.06 15.54 -10.06
N SER A 56 -0.65 15.06 -11.25
CA SER A 56 -1.43 14.06 -11.99
C SER A 56 -1.49 12.71 -11.27
N ALA A 57 -0.38 12.25 -10.66
CA ALA A 57 -0.36 11.00 -9.90
C ALA A 57 -1.33 11.03 -8.69
N VAL A 58 -1.33 12.12 -7.92
CA VAL A 58 -2.24 12.32 -6.79
C VAL A 58 -3.70 12.34 -7.26
N ARG A 59 -4.01 13.10 -8.31
CA ARG A 59 -5.36 13.17 -8.88
C ARG A 59 -5.86 11.80 -9.34
N GLN A 60 -5.04 11.06 -10.08
CA GLN A 60 -5.35 9.70 -10.53
C GLN A 60 -5.61 8.76 -9.35
N SER A 61 -4.79 8.85 -8.29
CA SER A 61 -4.92 7.99 -7.11
C SER A 61 -6.21 8.25 -6.33
N LEU A 62 -6.55 9.53 -6.13
CA LEU A 62 -7.82 9.92 -5.51
C LEU A 62 -9.01 9.43 -6.33
N GLU A 63 -8.94 9.57 -7.66
CA GLU A 63 -9.97 9.07 -8.57
C GLU A 63 -10.12 7.54 -8.48
N TYR A 64 -9.02 6.79 -8.51
CA TYR A 64 -9.06 5.32 -8.43
C TYR A 64 -9.58 4.82 -7.08
N GLU A 65 -9.20 5.45 -5.98
CA GLU A 65 -9.74 5.10 -4.65
C GLU A 65 -11.26 5.35 -4.59
N ASN A 66 -11.73 6.50 -5.09
CA ASN A 66 -13.15 6.83 -5.13
C ASN A 66 -13.97 5.88 -6.02
N GLN A 67 -13.34 5.29 -7.05
CA GLN A 67 -13.95 4.27 -7.92
C GLN A 67 -13.86 2.84 -7.35
N GLY A 68 -13.31 2.66 -6.14
CA GLY A 68 -13.08 1.34 -5.56
C GLY A 68 -11.97 0.54 -6.24
N LYS A 69 -11.12 1.18 -7.05
CA LYS A 69 -10.03 0.58 -7.83
C LYS A 69 -8.66 0.72 -7.15
N GLY A 70 -8.61 0.86 -5.84
CA GLY A 70 -7.35 1.09 -5.14
C GLY A 70 -6.35 -0.08 -5.20
N SER A 71 -6.71 -1.25 -5.73
CA SER A 71 -5.74 -2.30 -6.11
C SER A 71 -4.71 -1.81 -7.13
N ILE A 72 -5.10 -0.89 -8.03
CA ILE A 72 -4.18 -0.23 -8.97
C ILE A 72 -3.08 0.50 -8.20
N ILE A 73 -3.46 1.25 -7.17
CA ILE A 73 -2.54 2.00 -6.31
C ILE A 73 -1.60 1.03 -5.58
N GLN A 74 -2.14 -0.05 -5.00
CA GLN A 74 -1.34 -1.09 -4.32
C GLN A 74 -0.28 -1.69 -5.25
N ASN A 75 -0.67 -2.05 -6.47
CA ASN A 75 0.23 -2.66 -7.45
C ASN A 75 1.35 -1.70 -7.87
N VAL A 76 1.00 -0.44 -8.14
CA VAL A 76 1.99 0.59 -8.49
C VAL A 76 2.96 0.85 -7.34
N VAL A 77 2.49 0.96 -6.10
CA VAL A 77 3.37 1.13 -4.93
C VAL A 77 4.32 -0.06 -4.76
N ASN A 78 3.81 -1.29 -4.92
CA ASN A 78 4.64 -2.50 -4.83
C ASN A 78 5.74 -2.49 -5.91
N ASN A 79 5.39 -2.17 -7.15
CA ASN A 79 6.34 -2.14 -8.26
C ASN A 79 7.42 -1.06 -8.04
N LEU A 80 7.03 0.16 -7.64
CA LEU A 80 7.98 1.23 -7.34
C LEU A 80 9.00 0.86 -6.26
N ILE A 81 8.57 0.11 -5.23
CA ILE A 81 9.45 -0.40 -4.17
C ILE A 81 10.39 -1.49 -4.70
N ILE A 82 9.86 -2.43 -5.49
CA ILE A 82 10.65 -3.50 -6.13
C ILE A 82 11.75 -2.91 -7.02
N ASP A 83 11.41 -1.87 -7.78
CA ASP A 83 12.32 -1.20 -8.71
C ASP A 83 13.33 -0.28 -8.00
N GLY A 84 13.19 -0.09 -6.68
CA GLY A 84 14.03 0.83 -5.92
C GLY A 84 13.87 2.29 -6.33
N SER A 85 12.70 2.68 -6.84
CA SER A 85 12.44 4.01 -7.35
C SER A 85 12.40 5.03 -6.20
N ARG A 86 13.32 6.00 -6.22
CA ARG A 86 13.34 7.11 -5.24
C ARG A 86 12.03 7.92 -5.24
N ASN A 87 11.41 8.09 -6.41
CA ASN A 87 10.17 8.87 -6.59
C ASN A 87 8.98 8.32 -5.79
N THR A 88 9.09 7.09 -5.26
CA THR A 88 8.13 6.54 -4.29
C THR A 88 7.96 7.46 -3.08
N MET A 89 9.04 8.08 -2.61
CA MET A 89 9.03 8.97 -1.46
C MET A 89 8.29 10.28 -1.76
N GLU A 90 8.60 10.90 -2.90
CA GLU A 90 7.93 12.12 -3.36
C GLU A 90 6.43 11.88 -3.62
N TYR A 91 6.09 10.75 -4.26
CA TYR A 91 4.69 10.36 -4.47
C TYR A 91 3.94 10.20 -3.14
N CYS A 92 4.54 9.51 -2.17
CA CYS A 92 3.96 9.36 -0.83
C CYS A 92 3.78 10.71 -0.13
N TYR A 93 4.78 11.59 -0.18
CA TYR A 93 4.71 12.94 0.40
C TYR A 93 3.61 13.77 -0.24
N LYS A 94 3.51 13.75 -1.58
CA LYS A 94 2.49 14.51 -2.33
C LYS A 94 1.08 14.03 -2.03
N LEU A 95 0.86 12.71 -1.87
CA LEU A 95 -0.39 12.20 -1.33
C LEU A 95 -0.65 12.68 0.10
N TRP A 96 0.38 12.68 0.96
CA TRP A 96 0.23 13.07 2.36
C TRP A 96 -0.24 14.51 2.55
N VAL A 97 0.31 15.45 1.77
CA VAL A 97 -0.07 16.87 1.80
C VAL A 97 -1.25 17.19 0.87
N GLY A 98 -1.59 16.31 -0.08
CA GLY A 98 -2.63 16.47 -1.10
C GLY A 98 -3.94 15.74 -0.80
N ASN A 99 -4.38 15.69 0.47
CA ASN A 99 -5.60 15.01 0.93
C ASN A 99 -5.65 13.47 0.74
N GLY A 100 -4.53 12.86 0.32
CA GLY A 100 -4.37 11.42 0.10
C GLY A 100 -3.85 10.62 1.30
N GLN A 101 -3.90 11.16 2.53
CA GLN A 101 -3.36 10.46 3.71
C GLN A 101 -3.99 9.08 3.95
N HIS A 102 -5.27 8.92 3.63
CA HIS A 102 -5.98 7.65 3.74
C HIS A 102 -5.45 6.60 2.74
N ILE A 103 -5.08 7.02 1.52
CA ILE A 103 -4.42 6.19 0.51
C ILE A 103 -3.07 5.71 1.03
N VAL A 104 -2.26 6.61 1.62
CA VAL A 104 -0.97 6.26 2.23
C VAL A 104 -1.15 5.20 3.32
N ARG A 105 -2.15 5.36 4.19
CA ARG A 105 -2.43 4.40 5.28
C ARG A 105 -2.88 3.02 4.79
N LYS A 106 -3.49 2.94 3.61
CA LYS A 106 -4.11 1.71 3.07
C LYS A 106 -3.15 0.92 2.18
N TYR A 107 -2.35 1.60 1.36
CA TYR A 107 -1.60 0.97 0.27
C TYR A 107 -0.08 1.00 0.42
N PHE A 108 0.46 1.88 1.27
CA PHE A 108 1.89 1.94 1.51
C PHE A 108 2.28 1.10 2.72
N PRO A 109 3.50 0.55 2.74
CA PRO A 109 4.04 -0.06 3.95
C PRO A 109 3.99 0.90 5.15
N TYR A 110 3.80 0.33 6.33
CA TYR A 110 3.55 1.09 7.56
C TYR A 110 4.60 2.15 7.89
N ASN A 111 5.86 1.89 7.55
CA ASN A 111 6.98 2.80 7.77
C ASN A 111 6.85 4.14 6.99
N PHE A 112 6.23 4.16 5.82
CA PHE A 112 5.95 5.42 5.09
C PHE A 112 5.06 6.35 5.92
N ARG A 113 4.03 5.80 6.59
CA ARG A 113 3.18 6.58 7.50
C ARG A 113 3.98 7.17 8.65
N LEU A 114 4.88 6.39 9.25
CA LEU A 114 5.72 6.87 10.36
C LEU A 114 6.62 8.03 9.95
N ILE A 115 7.19 7.95 8.75
CA ILE A 115 8.04 8.99 8.17
C ILE A 115 7.21 10.27 7.95
N MET A 116 6.11 10.19 7.20
CA MET A 116 5.33 11.36 6.79
C MET A 116 4.57 12.03 7.95
N ALA A 117 4.17 11.26 8.96
CA ALA A 117 3.50 11.80 10.14
C ALA A 117 4.47 12.35 11.20
N GLY A 118 5.78 12.28 10.99
CA GLY A 118 6.78 12.73 11.94
C GLY A 118 6.78 11.95 13.26
N ASN A 119 6.40 10.66 13.21
CA ASN A 119 6.43 9.80 14.39
C ASN A 119 7.88 9.56 14.85
N PHE A 120 8.04 9.31 16.14
CA PHE A 120 9.29 8.78 16.67
C PHE A 120 9.49 7.33 16.20
N VAL A 121 10.67 7.07 15.65
CA VAL A 121 11.09 5.79 15.08
C VAL A 121 12.52 5.45 15.49
N LYS A 122 12.89 4.18 15.27
CA LYS A 122 14.26 3.70 15.38
C LYS A 122 14.82 3.49 13.97
N LEU A 123 16.06 3.94 13.74
CA LEU A 123 16.77 3.69 12.49
C LEU A 123 17.72 2.51 12.71
N ILE A 124 17.32 1.33 12.25
CA ILE A 124 18.06 0.08 12.49
C ILE A 124 18.75 -0.35 11.20
N TYR A 125 20.07 -0.46 11.24
CA TYR A 125 20.85 -0.90 10.09
C TYR A 125 20.70 -2.41 9.86
N ARG A 126 20.23 -2.80 8.68
CA ARG A 126 19.80 -4.18 8.39
C ARG A 126 20.92 -5.21 8.56
N ASN A 127 22.15 -4.91 8.13
CA ASN A 127 23.23 -5.91 8.13
C ASN A 127 23.75 -6.25 9.53
N TYR A 128 23.72 -5.28 10.46
CA TYR A 128 24.30 -5.45 11.80
C TYR A 128 23.26 -5.39 12.93
N ASN A 129 22.00 -5.09 12.61
CA ASN A 129 20.93 -4.92 13.58
C ASN A 129 21.27 -3.91 14.69
N LEU A 130 21.93 -2.81 14.32
CA LEU A 130 22.34 -1.74 15.23
C LEU A 130 21.42 -0.54 15.07
N ALA A 131 20.96 0.04 16.18
CA ALA A 131 20.13 1.24 16.19
C ALA A 131 21.01 2.50 16.16
N LEU A 132 20.69 3.45 15.29
CA LEU A 132 21.42 4.73 15.19
C LEU A 132 21.22 5.56 16.46
N LYS A 133 22.30 6.14 16.98
CA LYS A 133 22.28 7.15 18.05
C LYS A 133 23.40 8.18 17.87
N LEU A 134 23.34 9.24 18.67
CA LEU A 134 24.43 10.21 18.83
C LEU A 134 25.26 9.93 20.08
N GLY A 135 26.55 10.24 20.01
CA GLY A 135 27.48 10.13 21.12
C GLY A 135 27.26 11.16 22.22
N PRO A 136 27.71 10.88 23.46
CA PRO A 136 27.53 11.79 24.58
C PRO A 136 28.47 13.01 24.52
N THR A 137 29.59 12.92 23.81
CA THR A 137 30.62 13.97 23.70
C THR A 137 30.39 14.89 22.51
N LEU A 138 30.79 16.15 22.69
CA LEU A 138 30.79 17.17 21.65
C LEU A 138 32.21 17.35 21.09
N ASP A 139 32.32 17.63 19.80
CA ASP A 139 33.57 18.08 19.19
C ASP A 139 33.74 19.61 19.35
N PRO A 140 34.86 20.20 18.90
CA PRO A 140 35.07 21.65 18.95
C PRO A 140 34.04 22.49 18.18
N ALA A 141 33.30 21.89 17.24
CA ALA A 141 32.22 22.53 16.49
C ALA A 141 30.85 22.37 17.17
N ASN A 142 30.80 21.78 18.36
CA ASN A 142 29.57 21.49 19.11
C ASN A 142 28.66 20.44 18.41
N GLU A 143 29.27 19.51 17.66
CA GLU A 143 28.59 18.41 16.99
C GLU A 143 28.80 17.08 17.73
N ARG A 144 27.88 16.12 17.51
CA ARG A 144 27.96 14.77 18.08
C ARG A 144 28.21 13.74 16.99
N LEU A 145 29.08 12.77 17.27
CA LEU A 145 29.32 11.65 16.36
C LEU A 145 28.12 10.69 16.34
N ALA A 146 27.70 10.25 15.15
CA ALA A 146 26.66 9.24 14.97
C ALA A 146 27.25 7.82 14.86
N TYR A 147 26.62 6.83 15.48
CA TYR A 147 27.03 5.42 15.41
C TYR A 147 25.88 4.44 15.70
N GLY A 148 26.10 3.18 15.37
CA GLY A 148 25.17 2.08 15.67
C GLY A 148 25.40 1.50 17.06
N ASP A 149 24.33 1.39 17.85
CA ASP A 149 24.32 0.71 19.15
C ASP A 149 23.67 -0.67 19.04
N GLY A 150 24.34 -1.70 19.56
CA GLY A 150 23.85 -3.09 19.61
C GLY A 150 23.26 -3.52 20.95
N LYS A 151 23.37 -2.68 21.98
CA LYS A 151 22.88 -2.94 23.34
C LYS A 151 21.58 -2.19 23.61
N GLU A 152 21.53 -0.92 23.21
CA GLU A 152 20.37 -0.07 23.43
C GLU A 152 19.20 -0.51 22.57
N LYS A 153 18.04 -0.72 23.20
CA LYS A 153 16.86 -1.26 22.52
C LYS A 153 15.66 -0.35 22.64
N ASN A 154 15.53 0.48 23.70
CA ASN A 154 14.27 1.17 24.00
C ASN A 154 14.41 2.56 24.64
N SER A 155 15.61 3.12 24.77
CA SER A 155 15.76 4.48 25.31
C SER A 155 15.52 5.58 24.26
N ASP A 156 15.35 6.81 24.75
CA ASP A 156 15.24 8.01 23.92
C ASP A 156 16.49 8.28 23.08
N LEU A 157 17.64 7.67 23.41
CA LEU A 157 18.91 7.85 22.68
C LEU A 157 18.86 7.33 21.24
N ILE A 158 17.95 6.40 20.95
CA ILE A 158 17.77 5.80 19.62
C ILE A 158 16.46 6.26 18.96
N SER A 159 15.83 7.31 19.50
CA SER A 159 14.58 7.87 19.01
C SER A 159 14.85 9.00 18.01
N TRP A 160 14.32 8.85 16.80
CA TRP A 160 14.47 9.80 15.71
C TRP A 160 13.10 10.16 15.14
N LYS A 161 12.97 11.35 14.58
CA LYS A 161 11.80 11.73 13.78
C LYS A 161 12.27 12.33 12.46
N PHE A 162 11.50 12.09 11.41
CA PHE A 162 11.72 12.74 10.13
C PHE A 162 10.91 14.04 10.06
N ILE A 163 11.47 15.04 9.37
CA ILE A 163 10.81 16.30 9.04
C ILE A 163 10.92 16.45 7.52
N THR A 164 9.78 16.62 6.86
CA THR A 164 9.63 16.68 5.39
C THR A 164 9.15 18.05 4.95
#